data_AF-A0A969S2H5-F1
#
_entry.id   AF-A0A969S2H5-F1
#
_cell.length_a   1.000
_cell.length_b   1.000
_cell.length_c   1.000
_cell.angle_alpha   90.00
_cell.angle_beta   90.00
_cell.angle_gamma   90.00
#
_symmetry.space_group_name_H-M   'P 1'
#
loop_
_entity.id
_entity.type
_entity.pdbx_description
1 polymer ?
#
loop_
_entity_poly.entity_id
_entity_poly.type
_entity_poly.pdbx_seq_one_letter_code
_entity_poly.pdbx_strand_id
1 'polypeptide(L)' 'MKGTESFNLEELQEYVEGFIEVLPTADTSYVLVVDEDGRLKETYLNTFATKLAGRRIFGPAILCKSDEIY' A
#
# COMPACT_ATOMS: atom_id res chain seq x y z
N MET A 1 -8.86 22.39 -0.96
CA MET A 1 -8.01 21.29 -1.46
C MET A 1 -6.81 21.21 -0.52
N LYS A 2 -6.78 20.25 0.43
CA LYS A 2 -5.52 19.90 1.11
C LYS A 2 -4.65 19.28 0.00
N GLY A 3 -3.57 19.89 -0.46
CA GLY A 3 -2.36 20.18 0.30
C GLY A 3 -1.47 18.95 0.12
N THR A 4 -0.42 19.08 -0.67
CA THR A 4 0.64 18.11 -0.96
C THR A 4 1.32 17.64 0.33
N GLU A 5 0.66 16.78 1.11
CA GLU A 5 1.21 16.16 2.31
C GLU A 5 1.71 14.78 1.88
N SER A 6 3.03 14.67 1.70
CA SER A 6 3.69 13.37 1.52
C SER A 6 3.53 12.56 2.80
N PHE A 7 3.19 11.28 2.66
CA PHE A 7 3.16 10.35 3.77
C PHE A 7 4.59 10.06 4.23
N ASN A 8 4.80 10.11 5.53
CA ASN A 8 6.00 9.55 6.13
C ASN A 8 5.84 8.04 6.41
N LEU A 9 6.96 7.37 6.73
CA LEU A 9 6.96 5.93 7.01
C LEU A 9 6.01 5.52 8.14
N GLU A 10 5.97 6.28 9.24
CA GLU A 10 5.13 5.97 10.40
C GLU A 10 3.65 6.00 10.03
N GLU A 11 3.22 7.03 9.28
CA GLU A 11 1.84 7.13 8.78
C GLU A 11 1.47 5.94 7.89
N LEU A 12 2.35 5.55 6.96
CA LEU A 12 2.12 4.40 6.08
C LEU A 12 2.02 3.09 6.86
N GLN A 13 2.88 2.90 7.86
CA GLN A 13 2.85 1.72 8.73
C GLN A 13 1.59 1.67 9.59
N GLU A 14 1.10 2.81 10.06
CA GLU A 14 -0.19 2.91 10.77
C GLU A 14 -1.35 2.52 9.84
N TYR A 15 -1.35 2.99 8.59
CA TYR A 15 -2.41 2.66 7.62
C TYR A 15 -2.46 1.17 7.28
N VAL A 16 -1.30 0.53 7.14
CA VAL A 16 -1.25 -0.91 6.79
C VAL A 16 -1.22 -1.83 8.01
N GLU A 17 -1.20 -1.27 9.22
CA GLU A 17 -1.12 -2.01 10.49
C GLU A 17 0.09 -2.96 10.56
N GLY A 18 1.24 -2.52 10.02
CA GLY A 18 2.41 -3.40 9.88
C GLY A 18 3.63 -2.78 9.18
N PHE A 19 4.59 -3.64 8.85
CA PHE A 19 5.71 -3.27 8.01
C PHE A 19 5.25 -3.13 6.56
N ILE A 20 5.83 -2.18 5.83
CA ILE A 20 5.35 -1.83 4.48
C ILE A 20 6.17 -2.54 3.39
N GLU A 21 5.48 -3.06 2.38
CA GLU A 21 6.04 -3.39 1.05
C GLU A 21 5.45 -2.38 0.04
N VAL A 22 6.31 -1.74 -0.77
CA VAL A 22 5.87 -0.84 -1.84
C VAL A 22 5.90 -1.58 -3.17
N LEU A 23 4.74 -1.66 -3.81
CA LEU A 23 4.54 -2.38 -5.06
C LEU A 23 4.22 -1.41 -6.20
N PRO A 24 4.83 -1.58 -7.39
CA PRO A 24 4.46 -0.79 -8.56
C PRO A 24 3.05 -1.18 -9.02
N THR A 25 2.34 -0.22 -9.60
CA THR A 25 1.09 -0.49 -10.33
C THR A 25 1.32 -0.38 -11.85
N ALA A 26 0.30 -0.69 -12.64
CA ALA A 26 0.35 -0.50 -14.10
C ALA A 26 0.46 0.98 -14.51
N ASP A 27 -0.05 1.89 -13.68
CA ASP A 27 0.15 3.33 -13.83
C ASP A 27 1.34 3.75 -12.98
N THR A 28 2.44 4.15 -13.62
CA THR A 28 3.69 4.49 -12.95
C THR A 28 3.59 5.73 -12.05
N SER A 29 2.53 6.52 -12.19
CA SER A 29 2.25 7.63 -11.27
C SER A 29 1.73 7.16 -9.91
N TYR A 30 1.43 5.87 -9.75
CA TYR A 30 0.88 5.31 -8.52
C TYR A 30 1.66 4.07 -8.05
N VAL A 31 1.75 3.95 -6.73
CA VAL A 31 2.27 2.79 -6.03
C VAL A 31 1.26 2.29 -5.02
N LEU A 32 1.32 1.00 -4.74
CA LEU A 32 0.52 0.35 -3.71
C LEU A 32 1.42 0.07 -2.51
N VAL A 33 1.06 0.57 -1.35
CA VAL A 33 1.72 0.26 -0.08
C VAL A 33 0.87 -0.78 0.64
N VAL A 34 1.48 -1.89 1.04
CA VAL A 34 0.79 -3.05 1.63
C VAL A 34 1.49 -3.53 2.91
N ASP A 35 0.78 -4.26 3.76
CA ASP A 35 1.40 -4.99 4.89
C ASP A 35 2.25 -6.15 4.36
N GLU A 36 3.57 -6.10 4.59
CA GLU A 36 4.53 -7.15 4.21
C GLU A 36 4.17 -8.51 4.82
N ASP A 37 3.65 -8.48 6.05
CA ASP A 37 3.31 -9.69 6.81
C ASP A 37 1.86 -10.14 6.62
N GLY A 38 1.07 -9.44 5.79
CA GLY A 38 -0.37 -9.66 5.68
C GLY A 38 -0.74 -11.12 5.36
N ARG A 39 0.11 -11.81 4.58
CA ARG A 39 -0.04 -13.24 4.27
C ARG A 39 0.29 -14.15 5.46
N LEU A 40 1.31 -13.81 6.24
CA LEU A 40 1.73 -14.59 7.41
C LEU A 40 0.72 -14.48 8.56
N LYS A 41 0.09 -13.32 8.69
CA LYS A 41 -0.97 -13.03 9.65
C LYS A 41 -2.34 -13.65 9.30
N GLU A 42 -2.43 -14.40 8.19
CA GLU A 42 -3.70 -14.97 7.66
C GLU A 42 -4.85 -13.96 7.54
N THR A 43 -4.52 -12.72 7.15
CA THR A 43 -5.52 -11.66 7.00
C THR A 43 -6.43 -11.88 5.78
N TYR A 44 -7.42 -10.99 5.60
CA TYR A 44 -8.34 -11.07 4.47
C TYR A 44 -7.62 -10.81 3.13
N LEU A 45 -8.05 -11.49 2.07
CA LEU A 45 -7.59 -11.19 0.72
C LEU A 45 -8.16 -9.85 0.25
N ASN A 46 -7.31 -8.87 -0.02
CA ASN A 46 -7.71 -7.58 -0.56
C ASN A 46 -7.83 -7.68 -2.08
N THR A 47 -9.06 -7.84 -2.57
CA THR A 47 -9.33 -8.12 -4.00
C THR A 47 -8.96 -6.95 -4.91
N PHE A 48 -9.16 -5.71 -4.46
CA PHE A 48 -8.78 -4.51 -5.21
C PHE A 48 -7.26 -4.37 -5.33
N ALA A 49 -6.57 -4.45 -4.19
CA ALA A 49 -5.11 -4.44 -4.14
C ALA A 49 -4.50 -5.58 -4.98
N THR A 50 -5.09 -6.78 -4.88
CA THR A 50 -4.68 -7.96 -5.66
C THR A 50 -4.79 -7.71 -7.17
N LYS A 51 -5.88 -7.07 -7.60
CA LYS A 51 -6.08 -6.73 -9.02
C LYS A 51 -5.08 -5.68 -9.50
N LEU A 52 -4.78 -4.69 -8.68
CA LEU A 52 -3.81 -3.62 -9.02
C LEU A 52 -2.38 -4.14 -9.05
N ALA A 53 -2.00 -5.00 -8.10
CA ALA A 53 -0.64 -5.53 -7.98
C ALA A 53 -0.36 -6.74 -8.90
N GLY A 54 -1.40 -7.37 -9.47
CA GLY A 54 -1.25 -8.60 -10.26
C GLY A 54 -0.78 -9.82 -9.46
N ARG A 55 -0.73 -9.72 -8.13
CA ARG A 55 -0.40 -10.78 -7.17
C ARG A 55 -1.32 -10.70 -5.96
N ARG A 56 -1.47 -11.80 -5.22
CA ARG A 56 -2.33 -11.82 -4.01
C ARG A 56 -1.77 -10.86 -2.96
N ILE A 57 -2.60 -9.92 -2.54
CA ILE A 57 -2.35 -8.99 -1.42
C ILE A 57 -3.31 -9.34 -0.29
N PHE A 58 -2.77 -9.52 0.90
CA PHE A 58 -3.52 -9.84 2.11
C PHE A 58 -3.41 -8.65 3.07
N GLY A 59 -4.54 -8.23 3.64
CA GLY A 59 -4.59 -7.15 4.60
C GLY A 59 -4.85 -5.76 3.99
N PRO A 60 -4.73 -4.71 4.82
CA PRO A 60 -4.92 -3.34 4.39
C PRO A 60 -3.86 -2.93 3.35
N ALA A 61 -4.25 -2.04 2.45
CA ALA A 61 -3.39 -1.49 1.43
C ALA A 61 -3.83 -0.06 1.12
N ILE A 62 -2.87 0.82 0.84
CA ILE A 62 -3.13 2.20 0.41
C ILE A 62 -2.52 2.43 -0.98
N LEU A 63 -3.26 3.14 -1.82
CA LEU A 63 -2.82 3.57 -3.14
C LEU A 63 -2.36 5.02 -3.02
N CYS A 64 -1.08 5.27 -3.28
CA CYS A 64 -0.47 6.60 -3.20
C CYS A 64 0.04 6.99 -4.58
N LYS A 65 0.15 8.29 -4.85
CA LYS A 65 1.00 8.71 -5.95
C LYS A 65 2.46 8.45 -5.59
N SER A 66 3.27 8.18 -6.61
CA SER A 66 4.70 7.90 -6.43
C SER A 66 5.47 9.09 -5.83
N ASP A 67 4.98 10.32 -5.98
CA ASP A 67 5.55 11.55 -5.42
C ASP A 67 4.99 11.92 -4.02
N GLU A 68 4.07 11.11 -3.49
CA GLU A 68 3.46 11.29 -2.16
C GLU A 68 4.14 10.45 -1.06
N ILE A 69 5.23 9.73 -1.35
CA ILE A 69 5.96 8.90 -0.38
C ILE A 69 7.41 9.38 -0.28
N TYR A 70 7.92 9.59 0.94
CA TYR A 70 9.28 10.05 1.23
C TYR A 70 10.07 9.03 2.07
#